data_AF-A0A7Y5GMX9-F1
#
_entry.id   AF-A0A7Y5GMX9-F1
#
_cell.length_a   1.000
_cell.length_b   1.000
_cell.length_c   1.000
_cell.angle_alpha   90.00
_cell.angle_beta   90.00
_cell.angle_gamma   90.00
#
_symmetry.space_group_name_H-M   'P 1'
#
loop_
_entity.id
_entity.type
_entity.pdbx_description
1 polymer ?
#
loop_
_entity_poly.entity_id
_entity_poly.type
_entity_poly.pdbx_seq_one_letter_code
_entity_poly.pdbx_strand_id
1 'polypeptide(L)'
;MKKLLMLLLVLTASGFSQYHDQGWGLGFGLNSVRYTGDVVGEDLNFGGNLYVQRDLSQNSGFRFRLDYNHFTGNSIKTTTEHFNISLGYIFRFFLEDNIKPYIGTGFSMMYAKKDVPSIKYNKSNFGEISADIFFGAYFDWLPENWMLKGEFSNHTISTDAFDGVSAMGGGGLFGGGLDSYIQFEAGVIYFWDRTVKEKAPEALPAGLSDANEEAKQKNIEAKLKTIDAKLDKVLSEIEKIK
;
A
#
# COMPACT_ATOMS: atom_id res chain seq x y z
N MET A 1 -7.67 -3.03 32.31
CA MET A 1 -7.54 -3.06 30.83
C MET A 1 -6.47 -2.11 30.28
N LYS A 2 -6.42 -0.82 30.66
CA LYS A 2 -5.42 0.14 30.12
C LYS A 2 -3.93 -0.25 30.33
N LYS A 3 -3.61 -0.90 31.46
CA LYS A 3 -2.23 -1.31 31.79
C LYS A 3 -1.74 -2.53 30.98
N LEU A 4 -2.65 -3.36 30.47
CA LEU A 4 -2.32 -4.51 29.61
C LEU A 4 -2.01 -4.06 28.17
N LEU A 5 -2.73 -3.04 27.69
CA LEU A 5 -2.49 -2.42 26.38
C LEU A 5 -1.11 -1.73 26.32
N MET A 6 -0.69 -1.08 27.41
CA MET A 6 0.64 -0.45 27.50
C MET A 6 1.78 -1.47 27.54
N LEU A 7 1.59 -2.62 28.19
CA LEU A 7 2.62 -3.68 28.22
C LEU A 7 2.77 -4.37 26.85
N LEU A 8 1.68 -4.48 26.08
CA LEU A 8 1.69 -5.01 24.71
C LEU A 8 2.39 -4.05 23.72
N LEU A 9 2.27 -2.74 23.94
CA LEU A 9 2.93 -1.71 23.12
C LEU A 9 4.45 -1.65 23.34
N VAL A 10 4.94 -1.95 24.55
CA VAL A 10 6.39 -1.90 24.84
C VAL A 10 7.13 -3.15 24.33
N LEU A 11 6.46 -4.29 24.20
CA LEU A 11 7.07 -5.54 23.72
C LEU A 11 7.21 -5.63 22.19
N THR A 12 6.73 -4.64 21.42
CA THR A 12 6.86 -4.60 19.95
C THR A 12 7.97 -3.67 19.44
N ALA A 13 8.71 -3.01 20.34
CA ALA A 13 9.68 -1.96 20.01
C ALA A 13 11.13 -2.45 19.80
N SER A 14 11.35 -3.72 19.47
CA SER A 14 12.70 -4.26 19.24
C SER A 14 12.76 -5.09 17.96
N GLY A 15 12.29 -4.52 16.85
CA GLY A 15 12.56 -5.05 15.52
C GLY A 15 13.85 -4.46 14.98
N PHE A 16 14.86 -5.29 14.74
CA PHE A 16 15.98 -4.88 13.89
C PHE A 16 15.43 -4.66 12.48
N SER A 17 15.34 -3.40 12.05
CA SER A 17 14.94 -3.06 10.68
C SER A 17 15.97 -3.62 9.71
N GLN A 18 15.59 -4.68 8.99
CA GLN A 18 16.40 -5.27 7.92
C GLN A 18 15.90 -4.69 6.60
N TYR A 19 16.79 -4.00 5.88
CA TYR A 19 16.46 -3.37 4.60
C TYR A 19 16.35 -4.41 3.49
N HIS A 20 15.29 -4.31 2.69
CA HIS A 20 15.09 -5.13 1.51
C HIS A 20 15.09 -4.24 0.26
N ASP A 21 16.13 -4.35 -0.56
CA ASP A 21 16.28 -3.53 -1.77
C ASP A 21 15.40 -4.03 -2.92
N GLN A 22 15.29 -5.35 -3.05
CA GLN A 22 14.67 -6.01 -4.20
C GLN A 22 14.10 -7.35 -3.75
N GLY A 23 12.93 -7.69 -4.27
CA GLY A 23 12.40 -9.05 -4.21
C GLY A 23 11.15 -9.24 -5.06
N TRP A 24 10.75 -10.50 -5.16
CA TRP A 24 9.46 -10.89 -5.70
C TRP A 24 8.55 -11.33 -4.57
N GLY A 25 7.26 -11.01 -4.71
CA GLY A 25 6.23 -11.50 -3.81
C GLY A 25 5.00 -11.98 -4.56
N LEU A 26 4.33 -12.96 -3.96
CA LEU A 26 3.07 -13.54 -4.41
C LEU A 26 2.10 -13.36 -3.27
N GLY A 27 0.96 -12.75 -3.57
CA GLY A 27 -0.06 -12.50 -2.59
C GLY A 27 -1.45 -12.86 -3.09
N PHE A 28 -2.35 -12.90 -2.12
CA PHE A 28 -3.77 -13.11 -2.34
C PHE A 28 -4.55 -12.29 -1.33
N GLY A 29 -5.77 -11.91 -1.71
CA GLY A 29 -6.62 -11.03 -0.91
C GLY A 29 -8.09 -11.34 -1.09
N LEU A 30 -8.87 -10.94 -0.08
CA LEU A 30 -10.32 -10.88 -0.13
C LEU A 30 -10.74 -9.43 -0.29
N ASN A 31 -11.69 -9.20 -1.19
CA ASN A 31 -12.18 -7.88 -1.54
C ASN A 31 -13.59 -7.68 -0.99
N SER A 32 -13.84 -6.51 -0.40
CA SER A 32 -15.16 -5.94 -0.24
C SER A 32 -15.27 -4.78 -1.22
N VAL A 33 -16.21 -4.88 -2.16
CA VAL A 33 -16.32 -3.92 -3.27
C VAL A 33 -17.61 -3.14 -3.19
N ARG A 34 -17.66 -1.94 -3.74
CA ARG A 34 -18.89 -1.15 -3.79
C ARG A 34 -18.92 -0.25 -5.00
N TYR A 35 -20.05 -0.25 -5.72
CA TYR A 35 -20.31 0.73 -6.77
C TYR A 35 -20.21 2.16 -6.23
N THR A 36 -19.63 3.03 -7.05
CA THR A 36 -19.63 4.48 -6.86
C THR A 36 -20.06 5.12 -8.17
N GLY A 37 -21.37 5.24 -8.36
CA GLY A 37 -21.98 5.72 -9.60
C GLY A 37 -23.51 5.61 -9.58
N ASP A 38 -24.08 5.24 -10.72
CA ASP A 38 -25.53 5.21 -10.96
C ASP A 38 -26.27 4.13 -10.15
N VAL A 39 -25.60 3.01 -9.87
CA VAL A 39 -26.14 1.92 -9.07
C VAL A 39 -25.68 2.02 -7.61
N VAL A 40 -26.64 1.98 -6.68
CA VAL A 40 -26.36 1.81 -5.26
C VAL A 40 -26.14 0.32 -4.99
N GLY A 41 -24.91 -0.05 -4.66
CA GLY A 41 -24.57 -1.43 -4.31
C GLY A 41 -25.28 -1.93 -3.05
N GLU A 42 -25.61 -3.22 -3.03
CA GLU A 42 -26.03 -3.93 -1.81
C GLU A 42 -24.89 -4.02 -0.78
N ASP A 43 -25.25 -4.40 0.45
CA ASP A 43 -24.32 -4.48 1.59
C ASP A 43 -23.29 -5.63 1.44
N LEU A 44 -23.56 -6.62 0.60
CA LEU A 44 -22.76 -7.84 0.46
C LEU A 44 -22.23 -8.03 -0.96
N ASN A 45 -21.27 -7.20 -1.34
CA ASN A 45 -20.45 -7.42 -2.52
C ASN A 45 -19.06 -7.87 -2.10
N PHE A 46 -18.53 -8.86 -2.81
CA PHE A 46 -17.29 -9.54 -2.43
C PHE A 46 -16.46 -9.89 -3.64
N GLY A 47 -15.21 -10.24 -3.39
CA GLY A 47 -14.31 -10.73 -4.41
C GLY A 47 -13.04 -11.28 -3.80
N GLY A 48 -12.10 -11.58 -4.66
CA GLY A 48 -10.76 -11.96 -4.25
C GLY A 48 -9.77 -11.70 -5.36
N ASN A 49 -8.50 -11.75 -5.00
CA ASN A 49 -7.44 -11.53 -5.97
C ASN A 49 -6.21 -12.36 -5.71
N LEU A 50 -5.42 -12.48 -6.78
CA LEU A 50 -4.07 -12.99 -6.78
C LEU A 50 -3.17 -11.91 -7.37
N TYR A 51 -2.00 -11.69 -6.80
CA TYR A 51 -1.06 -10.71 -7.34
C TYR A 51 0.38 -11.15 -7.21
N VAL A 52 1.17 -10.76 -8.19
CA VAL A 52 2.62 -10.85 -8.18
C VAL A 52 3.17 -9.44 -8.10
N GLN A 53 4.12 -9.24 -7.20
CA GLN A 53 4.76 -7.96 -7.00
C GLN A 53 6.26 -8.08 -7.16
N ARG A 54 6.84 -7.13 -7.89
CA ARG A 54 8.28 -6.94 -8.01
C ARG A 54 8.66 -5.63 -7.35
N ASP A 55 9.46 -5.72 -6.30
CA ASP A 55 10.07 -4.55 -5.68
C ASP A 55 11.32 -4.15 -6.49
N LEU A 56 11.34 -2.91 -6.98
CA LEU A 56 12.45 -2.35 -7.78
C LEU A 56 13.51 -1.71 -6.89
N SER A 57 13.02 -1.02 -5.85
CA SER A 57 13.79 -0.41 -4.79
C SER A 57 13.08 -0.62 -3.45
N GLN A 58 13.68 -0.07 -2.41
CA GLN A 58 13.13 0.02 -1.07
C GLN A 58 11.71 0.63 -1.08
N ASN A 59 11.54 1.76 -1.78
CA ASN A 59 10.30 2.51 -1.80
C ASN A 59 9.41 2.21 -3.00
N SER A 60 9.88 1.51 -4.03
CA SER A 60 9.13 1.39 -5.28
C SER A 60 8.98 -0.04 -5.78
N GLY A 61 7.85 -0.32 -6.44
CA GLY A 61 7.60 -1.63 -7.04
C GLY A 61 6.49 -1.60 -8.07
N PHE A 62 6.46 -2.65 -8.90
CA PHE A 62 5.33 -2.93 -9.77
C PHE A 62 4.55 -4.12 -9.24
N ARG A 63 3.23 -4.10 -9.42
CA ARG A 63 2.32 -5.18 -9.06
C ARG A 63 1.43 -5.52 -10.25
N PHE A 64 1.41 -6.79 -10.58
CA PHE A 64 0.44 -7.39 -11.49
C PHE A 64 -0.63 -8.09 -10.66
N ARG A 65 -1.91 -7.85 -10.92
CA ARG A 65 -3.02 -8.43 -10.15
C ARG A 65 -4.11 -8.99 -11.08
N LEU A 66 -4.70 -10.09 -10.64
CA LEU A 66 -5.89 -10.70 -11.19
C LEU A 66 -6.96 -10.64 -10.10
N ASP A 67 -8.02 -9.85 -10.29
CA ASP A 67 -9.17 -9.83 -9.39
C ASP A 67 -10.39 -10.50 -10.03
N TYR A 68 -11.21 -11.09 -9.17
CA TYR A 68 -12.58 -11.47 -9.45
C TYR A 68 -13.47 -10.81 -8.40
N ASN A 69 -14.50 -10.09 -8.85
CA ASN A 69 -15.42 -9.35 -8.01
C ASN A 69 -16.86 -9.65 -8.44
N HIS A 70 -17.73 -9.84 -7.46
CA HIS A 70 -19.16 -10.00 -7.61
C HIS A 70 -19.87 -8.76 -7.05
N PHE A 71 -20.64 -8.10 -7.89
CA PHE A 71 -21.40 -6.91 -7.54
C PHE A 71 -22.90 -7.16 -7.69
N THR A 72 -23.67 -6.74 -6.69
CA THR A 72 -25.13 -6.70 -6.72
C THR A 72 -25.60 -5.27 -6.45
N GLY A 73 -26.50 -4.79 -7.30
CA GLY A 73 -27.17 -3.50 -7.18
C GLY A 73 -28.52 -3.62 -6.48
N ASN A 74 -28.80 -2.71 -5.53
CA ASN A 74 -30.06 -2.65 -4.80
C ASN A 74 -31.07 -1.71 -5.49
N SER A 75 -30.61 -0.56 -5.98
CA SER A 75 -31.47 0.43 -6.65
C SER A 75 -32.08 -0.11 -7.94
N ILE A 76 -31.27 -0.87 -8.68
CA ILE A 76 -31.66 -1.63 -9.87
C ILE A 76 -31.12 -3.04 -9.63
N LYS A 77 -32.01 -4.03 -9.59
CA LYS A 77 -31.63 -5.44 -9.39
C LYS A 77 -30.80 -5.92 -10.58
N THR A 78 -29.50 -5.73 -10.46
CA THR A 78 -28.50 -6.14 -11.43
C THR A 78 -27.36 -6.82 -10.70
N THR A 79 -26.80 -7.84 -11.34
CA THR A 79 -25.61 -8.54 -10.86
C THR A 79 -24.56 -8.43 -11.94
N THR A 80 -23.35 -8.06 -11.52
CA THR A 80 -22.18 -7.94 -12.40
C THR A 80 -21.06 -8.81 -11.86
N GLU A 81 -20.66 -9.77 -12.68
CA GLU A 81 -19.45 -10.57 -12.50
C GLU A 81 -18.31 -9.86 -13.22
N HIS A 82 -17.29 -9.48 -12.46
CA HIS A 82 -16.18 -8.68 -12.93
C HIS A 82 -14.87 -9.43 -12.75
N PHE A 83 -14.13 -9.56 -13.84
CA PHE A 83 -12.77 -10.07 -13.86
C PHE A 83 -11.84 -8.99 -14.42
N ASN A 84 -10.74 -8.73 -13.75
CA ASN A 84 -9.76 -7.74 -14.21
C ASN A 84 -8.34 -8.28 -14.20
N ILE A 85 -7.53 -7.64 -15.03
CA ILE A 85 -6.08 -7.79 -15.06
C ILE A 85 -5.51 -6.39 -14.88
N SER A 86 -4.75 -6.16 -13.83
CA SER A 86 -4.21 -4.83 -13.53
C SER A 86 -2.69 -4.82 -13.41
N LEU A 87 -2.13 -3.66 -13.79
CA LEU A 87 -0.74 -3.31 -13.57
C LEU A 87 -0.70 -2.02 -12.75
N GLY A 88 -0.09 -2.09 -11.58
CA GLY A 88 0.07 -0.97 -10.66
C GLY A 88 1.53 -0.67 -10.34
N TYR A 89 1.83 0.61 -10.16
CA TYR A 89 3.04 1.11 -9.53
C TYR A 89 2.77 1.44 -8.07
N ILE A 90 3.71 1.12 -7.19
CA ILE A 90 3.59 1.27 -5.73
C ILE A 90 4.75 2.11 -5.23
N PHE A 91 4.44 3.08 -4.37
CA PHE A 91 5.40 3.89 -3.63
C PHE A 91 5.17 3.77 -2.11
N ARG A 92 6.21 3.43 -1.34
CA ARG A 92 6.18 3.22 0.11
C ARG A 92 6.86 4.37 0.83
N PHE A 93 6.28 4.82 1.94
CA PHE A 93 6.76 6.00 2.66
C PHE A 93 7.77 5.67 3.77
N PHE A 94 7.56 4.59 4.51
CA PHE A 94 8.35 4.24 5.69
C PHE A 94 8.61 2.73 5.69
N LEU A 95 9.88 2.34 5.79
CA LEU A 95 10.29 0.94 5.63
C LEU A 95 10.84 0.33 6.91
N GLU A 96 11.19 1.15 7.89
CA GLU A 96 11.78 0.72 9.16
C GLU A 96 10.72 0.33 10.21
N ASP A 97 9.46 0.69 9.97
CA ASP A 97 8.36 0.38 10.87
C ASP A 97 7.70 -0.96 10.54
N ASN A 98 7.13 -1.60 11.57
CA ASN A 98 6.30 -2.80 11.43
C ASN A 98 5.09 -2.60 10.52
N ILE A 99 4.70 -1.33 10.31
CA ILE A 99 3.65 -0.90 9.40
C ILE A 99 4.34 -0.16 8.27
N LYS A 100 4.10 -0.58 7.02
CA LYS A 100 4.71 0.02 5.82
C LYS A 100 3.61 0.61 4.94
N PRO A 101 3.23 1.89 5.17
CA PRO A 101 2.23 2.57 4.35
C PRO A 101 2.73 2.74 2.92
N TYR A 102 1.81 2.65 1.98
CA TYR A 102 2.06 2.88 0.57
C TYR A 102 0.89 3.54 -0.13
N ILE A 103 1.22 4.22 -1.22
CA ILE A 103 0.28 4.71 -2.22
C ILE A 103 0.67 4.06 -3.55
N GLY A 104 -0.28 3.92 -4.45
CA GLY A 104 -0.01 3.47 -5.80
C GLY A 104 -1.06 3.94 -6.78
N THR A 105 -0.71 3.78 -8.04
CA THR A 105 -1.59 4.05 -9.17
C THR A 105 -1.37 2.97 -10.21
N GLY A 106 -2.38 2.74 -11.05
CA GLY A 106 -2.29 1.71 -12.05
C GLY A 106 -3.37 1.87 -13.10
N PHE A 107 -3.44 0.87 -13.95
CA PHE A 107 -4.53 0.67 -14.87
C PHE A 107 -4.92 -0.79 -14.90
N SER A 108 -6.17 -1.06 -15.24
CA SER A 108 -6.64 -2.42 -15.44
C SER A 108 -7.37 -2.54 -16.76
N MET A 109 -7.40 -3.76 -17.28
CA MET A 109 -8.30 -4.16 -18.36
C MET A 109 -9.27 -5.19 -17.78
N MET A 110 -10.56 -5.06 -18.10
CA MET A 110 -11.59 -5.87 -17.49
C MET A 110 -12.54 -6.55 -18.48
N TYR A 111 -13.11 -7.63 -17.97
CA TYR A 111 -14.26 -8.33 -18.49
C TYR A 111 -15.38 -8.21 -17.46
N ALA A 112 -16.54 -7.74 -17.89
CA ALA A 112 -17.73 -7.64 -17.05
C ALA A 112 -18.88 -8.39 -17.72
N LYS A 113 -19.54 -9.28 -16.97
CA LYS A 113 -20.77 -9.97 -17.37
C LYS A 113 -21.91 -9.51 -16.47
N LYS A 114 -23.03 -9.13 -17.08
CA LYS A 114 -24.20 -8.55 -16.42
C LYS A 114 -25.41 -9.44 -16.67
N ASP A 115 -26.19 -9.68 -15.62
CA ASP A 115 -27.38 -10.53 -15.74
C ASP A 115 -28.56 -9.78 -16.40
N VAL A 116 -28.74 -8.49 -16.05
CA VAL A 116 -29.86 -7.66 -16.53
C VAL A 116 -29.37 -6.28 -16.97
N PRO A 117 -28.60 -6.17 -18.08
CA PRO A 117 -28.23 -4.85 -18.59
C PRO A 117 -29.46 -4.11 -19.12
N SER A 118 -29.42 -2.78 -19.08
CA SER A 118 -30.36 -1.95 -19.83
C SER A 118 -30.28 -2.25 -21.33
N ILE A 119 -31.36 -1.96 -22.07
CA ILE A 119 -31.51 -2.29 -23.51
C ILE A 119 -30.34 -1.75 -24.36
N LYS A 120 -29.65 -0.71 -23.88
CA LYS A 120 -28.53 -0.07 -24.58
C LYS A 120 -27.19 -0.81 -24.46
N TYR A 121 -27.04 -1.73 -23.51
CA TYR A 121 -25.74 -2.34 -23.21
C TYR A 121 -25.72 -3.85 -23.45
N ASN A 122 -24.54 -4.34 -23.85
CA ASN A 122 -24.32 -5.77 -24.00
C ASN A 122 -24.29 -6.45 -22.62
N LYS A 123 -24.75 -7.71 -22.60
CA LYS A 123 -24.66 -8.60 -21.42
C LYS A 123 -23.23 -8.90 -20.99
N SER A 124 -22.27 -8.73 -21.89
CA SER A 124 -20.86 -8.88 -21.56
C SER A 124 -20.05 -7.84 -22.31
N ASN A 125 -19.11 -7.21 -21.60
CA ASN A 125 -18.16 -6.28 -22.16
C ASN A 125 -16.75 -6.79 -21.87
N PHE A 126 -15.86 -6.67 -22.85
CA PHE A 126 -14.45 -6.99 -22.72
C PHE A 126 -13.62 -5.79 -23.22
N GLY A 127 -12.49 -5.55 -22.57
CA GLY A 127 -11.54 -4.53 -23.00
C GLY A 127 -11.86 -3.13 -22.48
N GLU A 128 -12.77 -3.01 -21.52
CA GLU A 128 -12.90 -1.79 -20.73
C GLU A 128 -11.61 -1.59 -19.93
N ILE A 129 -11.13 -0.35 -19.88
CA ILE A 129 -9.91 0.02 -19.17
C ILE A 129 -10.31 0.82 -17.91
N SER A 130 -9.60 0.65 -16.81
CA SER A 130 -9.70 1.55 -15.66
C SER A 130 -8.39 2.28 -15.38
N ALA A 131 -8.52 3.46 -14.78
CA ALA A 131 -7.45 4.11 -14.06
C ALA A 131 -7.66 3.87 -12.56
N ASP A 132 -6.60 3.44 -11.88
CA ASP A 132 -6.65 2.98 -10.51
C ASP A 132 -5.78 3.85 -9.61
N ILE A 133 -6.29 4.17 -8.42
CA ILE A 133 -5.51 4.76 -7.33
C ILE A 133 -5.80 3.94 -6.08
N PHE A 134 -4.74 3.62 -5.35
CA PHE A 134 -4.87 2.80 -4.15
C PHE A 134 -3.90 3.25 -3.07
N PHE A 135 -4.31 3.08 -1.83
CA PHE A 135 -3.50 3.33 -0.65
C PHE A 135 -3.67 2.16 0.31
N GLY A 136 -2.59 1.81 0.99
CA GLY A 136 -2.62 0.67 1.88
C GLY A 136 -1.45 0.64 2.83
N ALA A 137 -1.38 -0.44 3.59
CA ALA A 137 -0.26 -0.73 4.45
C ALA A 137 0.03 -2.22 4.47
N TYR A 138 1.30 -2.55 4.60
CA TYR A 138 1.72 -3.89 4.97
C TYR A 138 2.03 -3.95 6.46
N PHE A 139 1.82 -5.12 7.07
CA PHE A 139 2.12 -5.38 8.47
C PHE A 139 3.04 -6.61 8.57
N ASP A 140 4.21 -6.42 9.17
CA ASP A 140 5.19 -7.49 9.47
C ASP A 140 4.77 -8.27 10.74
N TRP A 141 3.61 -8.94 10.68
CA TRP A 141 3.07 -9.69 11.82
C TRP A 141 3.21 -11.21 11.69
N LEU A 142 3.63 -11.70 10.53
CA LEU A 142 3.77 -13.12 10.25
C LEU A 142 5.26 -13.53 10.23
N PRO A 143 5.57 -14.83 10.38
CA PRO A 143 6.94 -15.34 10.29
C PRO A 143 7.63 -14.97 8.97
N GLU A 144 8.95 -15.11 8.96
CA GLU A 144 9.86 -14.62 7.91
C GLU A 144 9.28 -14.69 6.49
N ASN A 145 9.26 -13.52 5.84
CA ASN A 145 8.80 -13.23 4.49
C ASN A 145 7.28 -13.14 4.22
N TRP A 146 6.44 -13.40 5.21
CA TRP A 146 5.00 -13.14 5.10
C TRP A 146 4.65 -11.75 5.65
N MET A 147 3.75 -11.05 4.97
CA MET A 147 3.18 -9.80 5.46
C MET A 147 1.67 -9.82 5.30
N LEU A 148 0.96 -9.26 6.28
CA LEU A 148 -0.45 -8.91 6.10
C LEU A 148 -0.54 -7.64 5.27
N LYS A 149 -1.60 -7.51 4.48
CA LYS A 149 -1.89 -6.35 3.62
C LYS A 149 -3.30 -5.86 3.91
N GLY A 150 -3.43 -4.57 4.14
CA GLY A 150 -4.70 -3.84 4.03
C GLY A 150 -4.59 -2.82 2.90
N GLU A 151 -5.59 -2.73 2.02
CA GLU A 151 -5.60 -1.80 0.90
C GLU A 151 -7.00 -1.25 0.66
N PHE A 152 -7.08 0.04 0.35
CA PHE A 152 -8.26 0.67 -0.20
C PHE A 152 -7.91 1.18 -1.59
N SER A 153 -8.79 0.94 -2.55
CA SER A 153 -8.60 1.37 -3.93
C SER A 153 -9.88 1.98 -4.49
N ASN A 154 -9.69 2.92 -5.42
CA ASN A 154 -10.72 3.42 -6.30
C ASN A 154 -10.35 3.11 -7.74
N HIS A 155 -11.32 2.63 -8.50
CA HIS A 155 -11.20 2.21 -9.88
C HIS A 155 -12.16 3.05 -10.72
N THR A 156 -11.63 3.92 -11.58
CA THR A 156 -12.43 4.73 -12.51
C THR A 156 -12.41 4.08 -13.88
N ILE A 157 -13.58 3.70 -14.40
CA ILE A 157 -13.72 2.90 -15.61
C ILE A 157 -13.91 3.82 -16.82
N SER A 158 -13.34 3.46 -17.96
CA SER A 158 -13.37 4.26 -19.19
C SER A 158 -14.76 4.46 -19.81
N THR A 159 -15.79 3.75 -19.32
CA THR A 159 -17.14 3.75 -19.90
C THR A 159 -18.23 3.71 -18.83
N ASP A 160 -19.39 4.25 -19.15
CA ASP A 160 -20.66 4.17 -18.40
C ASP A 160 -21.41 2.83 -18.60
N ALA A 161 -20.72 1.83 -19.14
CA ALA A 161 -21.34 0.55 -19.46
C ALA A 161 -21.16 -0.46 -18.34
N PHE A 162 -20.37 -0.18 -17.31
CA PHE A 162 -19.87 -1.21 -16.38
C PHE A 162 -21.00 -1.80 -15.53
N ASP A 163 -21.85 -0.94 -14.97
CA ASP A 163 -22.99 -1.39 -14.15
C ASP A 163 -24.21 -1.81 -15.01
N GLY A 164 -24.18 -1.51 -16.31
CA GLY A 164 -25.23 -1.83 -17.27
C GLY A 164 -26.42 -0.87 -17.23
N VAL A 165 -26.31 0.24 -16.52
CA VAL A 165 -27.30 1.30 -16.40
C VAL A 165 -26.71 2.55 -17.04
N SER A 166 -27.56 3.36 -17.67
CA SER A 166 -27.14 4.67 -18.16
C SER A 166 -28.02 5.69 -17.50
N ALA A 167 -27.49 6.40 -16.51
CA ALA A 167 -28.13 7.57 -15.93
C ALA A 167 -27.20 8.78 -16.08
N MET A 168 -27.72 9.97 -15.78
CA MET A 168 -26.94 11.21 -15.81
C MET A 168 -26.21 11.44 -14.47
N GLY A 169 -25.82 10.36 -13.77
CA GLY A 169 -25.15 10.43 -12.48
C GLY A 169 -23.64 10.52 -12.64
N GLY A 170 -23.00 11.32 -11.78
CA GLY A 170 -21.55 11.41 -11.73
C GLY A 170 -20.98 10.22 -10.96
N GLY A 171 -20.00 9.53 -11.55
CA GLY A 171 -19.23 8.45 -10.96
C GLY A 171 -17.73 8.74 -11.03
N GLY A 172 -17.00 8.38 -9.99
CA GLY A 172 -15.53 8.50 -9.92
C GLY A 172 -15.04 9.57 -8.95
N LEU A 173 -13.87 9.32 -8.36
CA LEU A 173 -13.21 10.22 -7.40
C LEU A 173 -12.90 11.61 -8.01
N PHE A 174 -12.88 11.70 -9.34
CA PHE A 174 -12.58 12.90 -10.12
C PHE A 174 -13.81 13.60 -10.71
N GLY A 175 -15.04 13.19 -10.34
CA GLY A 175 -16.26 13.88 -10.73
C GLY A 175 -16.62 13.78 -12.22
N GLY A 176 -16.33 12.62 -12.85
CA GLY A 176 -16.72 12.33 -14.23
C GLY A 176 -18.13 11.71 -14.31
N GLY A 177 -18.67 11.59 -15.52
CA GLY A 177 -19.85 10.76 -15.80
C GLY A 177 -19.46 9.32 -16.16
N LEU A 178 -18.42 8.80 -15.51
CA LEU A 178 -17.85 7.49 -15.78
C LEU A 178 -18.12 6.58 -14.59
N ASP A 179 -18.40 5.31 -14.85
CA ASP A 179 -18.57 4.35 -13.77
C ASP A 179 -17.30 4.20 -12.94
N SER A 180 -17.49 3.95 -11.64
CA SER A 180 -16.39 3.63 -10.77
C SER A 180 -16.83 2.70 -9.64
N TYR A 181 -15.85 2.07 -9.00
CA TYR A 181 -16.08 1.36 -7.75
C TYR A 181 -14.93 1.60 -6.77
N ILE A 182 -15.24 1.44 -5.49
CA ILE A 182 -14.26 1.35 -4.42
C ILE A 182 -14.08 -0.10 -4.00
N GLN A 183 -12.89 -0.44 -3.55
CA GLN A 183 -12.54 -1.76 -3.07
C GLN A 183 -11.73 -1.63 -1.79
N PHE A 184 -12.12 -2.38 -0.77
CA PHE A 184 -11.32 -2.62 0.42
C PHE A 184 -10.80 -4.06 0.34
N GLU A 185 -9.50 -4.24 0.52
CA GLU A 185 -8.83 -5.53 0.49
C GLU A 185 -8.17 -5.82 1.85
N ALA A 186 -8.38 -7.05 2.32
CA ALA A 186 -7.54 -7.67 3.34
C ALA A 186 -6.86 -8.89 2.72
N GLY A 187 -5.53 -8.95 2.79
CA GLY A 187 -4.76 -9.98 2.12
C GLY A 187 -3.44 -10.30 2.81
N VAL A 188 -2.68 -11.19 2.17
CA VAL A 188 -1.34 -11.58 2.59
C VAL A 188 -0.43 -11.65 1.37
N ILE A 189 0.86 -11.41 1.59
CA ILE A 189 1.90 -11.55 0.56
C ILE A 189 3.09 -12.28 1.14
N TYR A 190 3.63 -13.22 0.36
CA TYR A 190 4.85 -13.96 0.65
C TYR A 190 5.96 -13.51 -0.30
N PHE A 191 7.15 -13.21 0.23
CA PHE A 191 8.30 -12.77 -0.56
C PHE A 191 9.44 -13.82 -0.58
N TRP A 192 9.83 -14.36 -1.74
CA TRP A 192 10.86 -15.42 -1.79
C TRP A 192 12.27 -14.96 -2.14
N ASP A 193 12.46 -13.70 -2.55
CA ASP A 193 13.76 -13.19 -2.99
C ASP A 193 14.09 -11.85 -2.35
N ARG A 194 13.79 -11.72 -1.06
CA ARG A 194 14.10 -10.52 -0.30
C ARG A 194 15.57 -10.53 0.09
N THR A 195 16.38 -9.81 -0.67
CA THR A 195 17.79 -9.61 -0.29
C THR A 195 17.82 -8.66 0.89
N VAL A 196 18.13 -9.19 2.09
CA VAL A 196 18.53 -8.36 3.24
C VAL A 196 19.90 -7.81 2.92
N LYS A 197 20.01 -6.50 2.69
CA LYS A 197 21.31 -5.83 2.68
C LYS A 197 21.40 -5.00 3.94
N GLU A 198 22.50 -5.12 4.68
CA GLU A 198 22.91 -4.17 5.72
C GLU A 198 23.34 -2.83 5.09
N LYS A 199 22.61 -2.34 4.09
CA LYS A 199 22.88 -1.04 3.52
C LYS A 199 22.29 0.01 4.46
N ALA A 200 23.05 1.05 4.74
CA ALA A 200 22.52 2.26 5.36
C ALA A 200 21.24 2.71 4.62
N PRO A 201 20.24 3.24 5.33
CA PRO A 201 19.00 3.71 4.72
C PRO A 201 19.32 4.56 3.50
N GLU A 202 18.62 4.31 2.39
CA GLU A 202 18.76 5.15 1.20
C GLU A 202 18.44 6.60 1.60
N ALA A 203 19.31 7.55 1.22
CA ALA A 203 19.18 8.93 1.66
C ALA A 203 17.76 9.44 1.37
N LEU A 204 17.12 10.04 2.37
CA LEU A 204 15.77 10.57 2.24
C LEU A 204 15.66 11.50 1.02
N PRO A 205 14.50 11.54 0.34
CA PRO A 205 14.27 12.46 -0.77
C PRO A 205 14.64 13.89 -0.38
N ALA A 206 15.26 14.63 -1.30
CA ALA A 206 15.71 16.00 -1.07
C ALA A 206 14.56 16.86 -0.49
N GLY A 207 14.74 17.37 0.74
CA GLY A 207 13.76 18.19 1.46
C GLY A 207 13.15 17.52 2.70
N LEU A 208 13.36 16.22 2.91
CA LEU A 208 13.04 15.53 4.16
C LEU A 208 14.35 15.29 4.92
N SER A 209 14.64 16.10 5.95
CA SER A 209 15.75 15.81 6.85
C SER A 209 15.26 14.96 8.01
N ASP A 210 16.03 13.92 8.34
CA ASP A 210 15.74 13.09 9.49
C ASP A 210 16.15 13.88 10.74
N ALA A 211 15.17 14.51 11.41
CA ALA A 211 15.42 15.33 12.61
C ALA A 211 16.20 14.55 13.70
N ASN A 212 16.12 13.22 13.66
CA ASN A 212 16.88 12.32 14.52
C ASN A 212 18.35 12.20 14.13
N GLU A 213 18.72 12.30 12.85
CA GLU A 213 20.13 12.30 12.44
C GLU A 213 20.84 13.60 12.84
N GLU A 214 20.20 14.75 12.66
CA GLU A 214 20.75 16.02 13.13
C GLU A 214 20.96 16.02 14.66
N ALA A 215 20.00 15.48 15.40
CA ALA A 215 20.11 15.32 16.86
C ALA A 215 21.22 14.34 17.27
N LYS A 216 21.38 13.22 16.54
CA LYS A 216 22.47 12.26 16.76
C LYS A 216 23.83 12.87 16.46
N GLN A 217 23.98 13.58 15.33
CA GLN A 217 25.22 14.28 14.97
C GLN A 217 25.60 15.30 16.04
N LYS A 218 24.65 16.14 16.46
CA LYS A 218 24.90 17.14 17.52
C LYS A 218 25.32 16.51 18.86
N ASN A 219 24.77 15.35 19.20
CA ASN A 219 25.16 14.60 20.40
C ASN A 219 26.56 13.99 20.28
N ILE A 220 26.92 13.47 19.10
CA ILE A 220 28.27 12.97 18.81
C ILE A 220 29.30 14.11 18.91
N GLU A 221 29.03 15.26 18.29
CA GLU A 221 29.90 16.45 18.38
C GLU A 221 30.08 16.92 19.82
N ALA A 222 29.01 16.94 20.62
CA ALA A 222 29.09 17.30 22.03
C ALA A 222 29.95 16.32 22.85
N LYS A 223 29.86 15.02 22.55
CA LYS A 223 30.70 13.99 23.18
C LYS A 223 32.17 14.14 22.79
N LEU A 224 32.47 14.38 21.51
CA LEU A 224 33.84 14.60 21.03
C LEU A 224 34.47 15.82 21.72
N LYS A 225 33.75 16.93 21.77
CA LYS A 225 34.22 18.14 22.47
C LYS A 225 34.51 17.92 23.96
N THR A 226 33.74 17.04 24.61
CA THR A 226 33.96 16.66 26.01
C THR A 226 35.20 15.77 26.17
N ILE A 227 35.48 14.91 25.19
CA ILE A 227 36.69 14.07 25.17
C ILE A 227 37.92 14.95 24.97
N ASP A 228 37.88 15.88 24.01
CA ASP A 228 38.99 16.80 23.74
C ASP A 228 39.34 17.63 24.99
N ALA A 229 38.33 18.20 25.65
CA ALA A 229 38.54 18.96 26.89
C ALA A 229 39.15 18.13 28.03
N LYS A 230 38.81 16.83 28.11
CA LYS A 230 39.42 15.91 29.08
C LYS A 230 40.87 15.59 28.70
N LEU A 231 41.15 15.42 27.42
CA LEU A 231 42.48 15.14 26.90
C LEU A 231 43.43 16.32 27.19
N ASP A 232 43.00 17.54 26.91
CA ASP A 232 43.75 18.77 27.19
C ASP A 232 44.08 18.91 28.68
N LYS A 233 43.11 18.59 29.55
CA LYS A 233 43.32 18.61 31.00
C LYS A 233 44.41 17.62 31.42
N VAL A 234 44.33 16.37 30.94
CA VAL A 234 45.33 15.33 31.25
C VAL A 234 46.72 15.74 30.77
N LEU A 235 46.83 16.30 29.56
CA LEU A 235 48.10 16.79 29.02
C LEU A 235 48.70 17.89 29.90
N SER A 236 47.89 18.84 30.37
CA SER A 236 48.34 19.91 31.27
C SER A 236 48.81 19.41 32.64
N GLU A 237 48.24 18.32 33.14
CA GLU A 237 48.67 17.70 34.41
C GLU A 237 50.00 16.97 34.25
N ILE A 238 50.23 16.32 33.10
CA ILE A 238 51.51 15.68 32.77
C ILE A 238 52.64 16.71 32.67
N GLU A 239 52.39 17.88 32.07
CA GLU A 239 53.40 18.95 31.96
C GLU A 239 53.84 19.50 33.32
N LYS A 240 52.96 19.54 34.31
CA LYS A 240 53.29 20.01 35.67
C LYS A 240 54.17 19.04 36.47
N ILE A 241 54.25 17.79 36.03
CA ILE A 241 55.07 16.74 36.68
C ILE A 241 56.50 16.75 36.13
N LYS A 242 56.74 17.39 34.98
CA LYS A 242 58.07 17.57 34.38
C LYS A 242 58.74 18.82 34.91
#